data_AF-A0A966PW89-F1
#
_entry.id   AF-A0A966PW89-F1
#
_cell.length_a   1.000
_cell.length_b   1.000
_cell.length_c   1.000
_cell.angle_alpha   90.00
_cell.angle_beta   90.00
_cell.angle_gamma   90.00
#
_symmetry.space_group_name_H-M   'P 1'
#
loop_
_entity.id
_entity.type
_entity.pdbx_description
1 polymer ?
#
loop_
_entity_poly.entity_id
_entity_poly.type
_entity_poly.pdbx_seq_one_letter_code
_entity_poly.pdbx_strand_id
1 'polypeptide(L)'
;MSVIFKSQNHKYESIDSSEVIEWTSVTSFISKYKKPFDAQTVAEKSSKSKKSKWYGMSVADILQAWENESNRAIDQGNWYHNQREADLLELNTIERHGCILPIIRPIITDDVKYAPPQKLQEGMYPEHFVYLKSAGICGQSDLVEVAKGCVNITDYKTNKEIKKESYVNWEGVSQKMLSPVSHLDDCNFWHYALQLSTYMYIILKHNPKLKPGKITIHHVLFYTDGTDKFGNPITKLDDQGEPLVKKIVPYDLPYLKAEVINLIKHKQDAN
;
A
#
# COMPACT_ATOMS: atom_id res chain seq x y z
N MET A 1 -5.31 14.85 18.69
CA MET A 1 -4.79 14.51 17.35
C MET A 1 -3.33 14.92 17.32
N SER A 2 -2.46 14.23 16.60
CA SER A 2 -1.02 14.55 16.62
C SER A 2 -0.39 14.78 15.26
N VAL A 3 -0.98 14.21 14.21
CA VAL A 3 -0.43 14.25 12.85
C VAL A 3 -1.53 14.64 11.88
N ILE A 4 -1.18 15.46 10.90
CA ILE A 4 -2.02 15.79 9.75
C ILE A 4 -1.37 15.31 8.47
N PHE A 5 -2.21 15.09 7.45
CA PHE A 5 -1.79 14.82 6.08
C PHE A 5 -2.37 15.89 5.17
N LYS A 6 -1.49 16.52 4.38
CA LYS A 6 -1.83 17.53 3.38
C LYS A 6 -1.67 16.89 2.00
N SER A 7 -2.79 16.72 1.28
CA SER A 7 -2.82 16.06 -0.03
C SER A 7 -2.03 16.83 -1.09
N GLN A 8 -2.14 18.16 -1.10
CA GLN A 8 -1.52 19.08 -2.08
C GLN A 8 0.00 18.90 -2.27
N ASN A 9 0.72 18.50 -1.23
CA ASN A 9 2.17 18.27 -1.27
C ASN A 9 2.56 16.89 -0.73
N HIS A 10 1.58 16.00 -0.56
CA HIS A 10 1.74 14.64 -0.05
C HIS A 10 2.59 14.55 1.23
N LYS A 11 2.34 15.45 2.19
CA LYS A 11 3.19 15.62 3.38
C LYS A 11 2.46 15.31 4.68
N TYR A 12 3.17 14.67 5.60
CA TYR A 12 2.76 14.41 6.97
C TYR A 12 3.44 15.40 7.91
N GLU A 13 2.66 16.06 8.78
CA GLU A 13 3.18 17.09 9.69
C GLU A 13 2.59 16.94 11.10
N SER A 14 3.37 17.28 12.12
CA SER A 14 2.87 17.39 13.49
C SER A 14 1.91 18.58 13.60
N ILE A 15 0.83 18.42 14.36
CA ILE A 15 -0.08 19.55 14.68
C ILE A 15 0.60 20.52 15.65
N ASP A 16 1.29 19.97 16.64
CA ASP A 16 2.08 20.75 17.59
C ASP A 16 3.41 21.14 16.93
N SER A 17 3.61 22.44 16.72
CA SER A 17 4.83 22.98 16.12
C SER A 17 6.09 22.77 16.97
N SER A 18 5.93 22.46 18.27
CA SER A 18 7.05 22.09 19.14
C SER A 18 7.51 20.63 18.92
N GLU A 19 6.67 19.78 18.33
CA GLU A 19 7.03 18.40 17.98
C GLU A 19 7.73 18.34 16.63
N VAL A 20 9.06 18.51 16.64
CA VAL A 20 9.91 18.37 15.44
C VAL A 20 10.14 16.88 15.14
N ILE A 21 9.12 16.23 14.55
CA ILE A 21 9.18 14.83 14.13
C ILE A 21 9.22 14.75 12.60
N GLU A 22 10.24 14.08 12.05
CA GLU A 22 10.27 13.75 10.64
C GLU A 22 9.40 12.51 10.35
N TRP A 23 8.19 12.78 9.88
CA TRP A 23 7.22 11.73 9.55
C TRP A 23 7.55 11.03 8.24
N THR A 24 7.87 9.73 8.32
CA THR A 24 8.02 8.84 7.16
C THR A 24 6.74 8.03 6.96
N SER A 25 6.17 8.02 5.75
CA SER A 25 5.04 7.14 5.45
C SER A 25 5.46 5.66 5.51
N VAL A 26 4.55 4.74 5.84
CA VAL A 26 4.87 3.30 5.87
C VAL A 26 5.34 2.82 4.49
N THR A 27 4.74 3.27 3.41
CA THR A 27 5.16 2.91 2.04
C THR A 27 6.60 3.37 1.76
N SER A 28 6.95 4.60 2.12
CA SER A 28 8.32 5.13 1.98
C SER A 28 9.30 4.42 2.92
N PHE A 29 8.87 4.08 4.13
CA PHE A 29 9.65 3.33 5.09
C PHE A 29 10.02 1.94 4.56
N ILE A 30 9.05 1.16 4.07
CA ILE A 30 9.31 -0.17 3.49
C ILE A 30 10.16 -0.08 2.22
N SER A 31 9.99 0.99 1.43
CA SER A 31 10.73 1.17 0.18
C SER A 31 12.24 1.31 0.37
N LYS A 32 12.71 1.78 1.54
CA LYS A 32 14.14 1.83 1.90
C LYS A 32 14.81 0.45 1.94
N TYR A 33 14.03 -0.63 2.03
CA TYR A 33 14.51 -1.99 2.17
C TYR A 33 14.31 -2.83 0.90
N LYS A 34 13.82 -2.22 -0.18
CA LYS A 34 13.71 -2.85 -1.51
C LYS A 34 15.00 -2.67 -2.29
N LYS A 35 15.26 -3.49 -3.30
CA LYS A 35 16.34 -3.17 -4.24
C LYS A 35 15.92 -1.96 -5.09
N PRO A 36 16.83 -0.99 -5.31
CA PRO A 36 16.52 0.15 -6.15
C PRO A 36 16.28 -0.32 -7.59
N PHE A 37 15.27 0.27 -8.23
CA PHE A 37 15.02 0.10 -9.66
C PHE A 37 15.60 1.30 -10.41
N ASP A 38 16.77 1.11 -11.01
CA ASP A 38 17.36 2.12 -11.89
C ASP A 38 16.71 2.03 -13.27
N ALA A 39 15.64 2.81 -13.45
CA ALA A 39 14.87 2.83 -14.68
C ALA A 39 15.73 3.16 -15.91
N GLN A 40 16.68 4.08 -15.79
CA GLN A 40 17.56 4.51 -16.87
C GLN A 40 18.45 3.34 -17.33
N THR A 41 19.18 2.73 -16.40
CA THR A 41 20.07 1.59 -16.71
C THR A 41 19.27 0.40 -17.25
N VAL A 42 18.08 0.13 -16.72
CA VAL A 42 17.23 -0.98 -17.19
C VAL A 42 16.67 -0.68 -18.58
N ALA A 43 16.26 0.56 -18.88
CA ALA A 43 15.78 0.96 -20.19
C ALA A 43 16.89 0.84 -21.25
N GLU A 44 18.12 1.27 -20.95
CA GLU A 44 19.28 1.11 -21.83
C GLU A 44 19.56 -0.36 -22.17
N LYS A 45 19.54 -1.24 -21.16
CA LYS A 45 19.70 -2.69 -21.35
C LYS A 45 18.55 -3.27 -22.17
N SER A 46 17.32 -2.82 -21.90
CA SER A 46 16.11 -3.29 -22.59
C SER A 46 16.08 -2.87 -24.06
N SER A 47 16.59 -1.68 -24.40
CA SER A 47 16.70 -1.18 -25.77
C SER A 47 17.71 -1.98 -26.60
N LYS A 48 18.82 -2.42 -25.99
CA LYS A 48 19.92 -3.12 -26.69
C LYS A 48 19.71 -4.64 -26.81
N SER A 49 18.85 -5.23 -25.97
CA SER A 49 18.65 -6.69 -25.93
C SER A 49 17.69 -7.17 -27.02
N LYS A 50 18.15 -8.01 -27.95
CA LYS A 50 17.31 -8.63 -29.00
C LYS A 50 16.14 -9.48 -28.48
N LYS A 51 16.21 -9.94 -27.23
CA LYS A 51 15.14 -10.71 -26.57
C LYS A 51 14.09 -9.82 -25.89
N SER A 52 14.36 -8.53 -25.79
CA SER A 52 13.46 -7.56 -25.16
C SER A 52 12.38 -7.11 -26.13
N LYS A 53 11.14 -6.96 -25.64
CA LYS A 53 10.07 -6.32 -26.41
C LYS A 53 10.35 -4.85 -26.75
N TRP A 54 11.33 -4.24 -26.06
CA TRP A 54 11.76 -2.86 -26.24
C TRP A 54 12.96 -2.74 -27.21
N TYR A 55 13.38 -3.83 -27.86
CA TYR A 55 14.56 -3.84 -28.70
C TYR A 55 14.48 -2.80 -29.83
N GLY A 56 15.51 -1.97 -29.95
CA GLY A 56 15.60 -0.92 -30.97
C GLY A 56 14.78 0.34 -30.69
N MET A 57 14.00 0.39 -29.60
CA MET A 57 13.34 1.61 -29.15
C MET A 57 14.32 2.57 -28.47
N SER A 58 14.06 3.88 -28.54
CA SER A 58 14.85 4.85 -27.79
C SER A 58 14.62 4.69 -26.28
N VAL A 59 15.64 5.03 -25.48
CA VAL A 59 15.52 5.00 -24.01
C VAL A 59 14.41 5.93 -23.53
N ALA A 60 14.27 7.10 -24.16
CA ALA A 60 13.21 8.07 -23.84
C ALA A 60 11.81 7.48 -24.08
N ASP A 61 11.59 6.78 -25.20
CA ASP A 61 10.29 6.17 -25.50
C ASP A 61 9.93 5.05 -24.51
N ILE A 62 10.92 4.28 -24.06
CA ILE A 62 10.72 3.22 -23.05
C ILE A 62 10.30 3.83 -21.71
N LEU A 63 11.02 4.87 -21.28
CA LEU A 63 10.72 5.57 -20.02
C LEU A 63 9.33 6.21 -20.07
N GLN A 64 8.98 6.88 -21.19
CA GLN A 64 7.66 7.47 -21.36
C GLN A 64 6.56 6.40 -21.34
N ALA A 65 6.79 5.24 -21.97
CA ALA A 65 5.83 4.14 -21.94
C ALA A 65 5.61 3.60 -20.52
N TRP A 66 6.66 3.51 -19.71
CA TRP A 66 6.56 3.09 -18.30
C TRP A 66 5.88 4.15 -17.43
N GLU A 67 6.16 5.43 -17.66
CA GLU A 67 5.50 6.54 -16.97
C GLU A 67 4.00 6.56 -17.27
N ASN A 68 3.61 6.44 -18.55
CA ASN A 68 2.19 6.39 -18.95
C ASN A 68 1.46 5.22 -18.29
N GLU A 69 2.11 4.05 -18.25
CA GLU A 69 1.56 2.87 -17.59
C GLU A 69 1.45 3.06 -16.07
N SER A 70 2.42 3.74 -15.45
CA SER A 70 2.39 4.09 -14.04
C SER A 70 1.22 5.02 -13.74
N ASN A 71 1.02 6.09 -14.54
CA ASN A 71 -0.07 7.03 -14.37
C ASN A 71 -1.43 6.33 -14.51
N ARG A 72 -1.62 5.51 -15.55
CA ARG A 72 -2.82 4.68 -15.72
C ARG A 72 -3.11 3.80 -14.50
N ALA A 73 -2.08 3.15 -13.96
CA ALA A 73 -2.23 2.29 -12.78
C ALA A 73 -2.57 3.07 -11.51
N ILE A 74 -2.00 4.26 -11.34
CA ILE A 74 -2.32 5.19 -10.24
C ILE A 74 -3.77 5.66 -10.36
N ASP A 75 -4.22 6.11 -11.53
CA ASP A 75 -5.58 6.59 -11.74
C ASP A 75 -6.62 5.49 -11.46
N GLN A 76 -6.38 4.28 -11.98
CA GLN A 76 -7.24 3.13 -11.72
C GLN A 76 -7.26 2.73 -10.23
N GLY A 77 -6.10 2.79 -9.56
CA GLY A 77 -6.00 2.57 -8.12
C GLY A 77 -6.82 3.59 -7.33
N ASN A 78 -6.57 4.88 -7.58
CA ASN A 78 -7.27 5.97 -6.91
C ASN A 78 -8.78 5.88 -7.11
N TRP A 79 -9.25 5.61 -8.34
CA TRP A 79 -10.66 5.40 -8.62
C TRP A 79 -11.25 4.28 -7.72
N TYR A 80 -10.59 3.12 -7.67
CA TYR A 80 -11.12 1.98 -6.91
C TYR A 80 -11.14 2.27 -5.40
N HIS A 81 -10.07 2.86 -4.85
CA HIS A 81 -10.01 3.21 -3.43
C HIS A 81 -11.08 4.26 -3.07
N ASN A 82 -11.21 5.32 -3.86
CA ASN A 82 -12.21 6.37 -3.64
C ASN A 82 -13.63 5.80 -3.67
N GLN A 83 -13.93 4.90 -4.62
CA GLN A 83 -15.22 4.23 -4.71
C GLN A 83 -15.50 3.42 -3.43
N ARG A 84 -14.55 2.58 -2.99
CA ARG A 84 -14.72 1.74 -1.78
C ARG A 84 -14.85 2.55 -0.51
N GLU A 85 -14.10 3.64 -0.39
CA GLU A 85 -14.25 4.58 0.73
C GLU A 85 -15.65 5.22 0.69
N ALA A 86 -16.07 5.76 -0.45
CA ALA A 86 -17.38 6.39 -0.62
C ALA A 86 -18.53 5.43 -0.26
N ASP A 87 -18.53 4.20 -0.80
CA ASP A 87 -19.55 3.19 -0.52
C ASP A 87 -19.66 2.88 0.99
N LEU A 88 -18.52 2.80 1.70
CA LEU A 88 -18.52 2.57 3.14
C LEU A 88 -19.03 3.79 3.91
N LEU A 89 -18.69 5.00 3.47
CA LEU A 89 -19.12 6.24 4.09
C LEU A 89 -20.60 6.55 3.86
N GLU A 90 -21.29 5.89 2.93
CA GLU A 90 -22.76 5.97 2.83
C GLU A 90 -23.47 5.22 3.98
N LEU A 91 -22.75 4.32 4.67
CA LEU A 91 -23.30 3.52 5.76
C LEU A 91 -23.01 4.16 7.12
N ASN A 92 -23.92 3.94 8.06
CA ASN A 92 -23.68 4.23 9.48
C ASN A 92 -23.14 3.02 10.24
N THR A 93 -23.59 1.82 9.84
CA THR A 93 -23.21 0.55 10.45
C THR A 93 -23.17 -0.56 9.39
N ILE A 94 -22.43 -1.62 9.66
CA ILE A 94 -22.33 -2.81 8.79
C ILE A 94 -22.30 -4.08 9.65
N GLU A 95 -22.95 -5.15 9.17
CA GLU A 95 -22.87 -6.46 9.83
C GLU A 95 -21.62 -7.23 9.34
N ARG A 96 -20.71 -7.51 10.27
CA ARG A 96 -19.47 -8.28 10.03
C ARG A 96 -19.13 -9.10 11.25
N HIS A 97 -18.50 -10.26 11.06
CA HIS A 97 -18.11 -11.16 12.16
C HIS A 97 -19.26 -11.56 13.10
N GLY A 98 -20.52 -11.46 12.66
CA GLY A 98 -21.71 -11.68 13.51
C GLY A 98 -21.90 -10.61 14.58
N CYS A 99 -21.48 -9.36 14.32
CA CYS A 99 -21.83 -8.18 15.09
C CYS A 99 -22.09 -6.98 14.16
N ILE A 100 -22.83 -5.99 14.67
CA ILE A 100 -23.06 -4.72 13.98
C ILE A 100 -21.92 -3.78 14.36
N LEU A 101 -21.14 -3.36 13.36
CA LEU A 101 -20.00 -2.46 13.55
C LEU A 101 -20.37 -1.06 13.04
N PRO A 102 -20.13 0.01 13.81
CA PRO A 102 -20.26 1.38 13.31
C PRO A 102 -19.15 1.70 12.29
N ILE A 103 -19.48 2.51 11.28
CA ILE A 103 -18.49 3.09 10.37
C ILE A 103 -17.85 4.31 11.06
N ILE A 104 -16.54 4.26 11.27
CA ILE A 104 -15.77 5.33 11.89
C ILE A 104 -15.10 6.16 10.80
N ARG A 105 -15.67 7.32 10.53
CA ARG A 105 -15.29 8.19 9.42
C ARG A 105 -13.89 8.81 9.64
N PRO A 106 -13.10 9.00 8.57
CA PRO A 106 -11.92 9.85 8.63
C PRO A 106 -12.26 11.28 9.06
N ILE A 107 -11.30 11.94 9.70
CA ILE A 107 -11.45 13.33 10.13
C ILE A 107 -10.78 14.21 9.09
N ILE A 108 -11.56 15.00 8.36
CA ILE A 108 -11.07 15.88 7.30
C ILE A 108 -11.67 17.28 7.53
N THR A 109 -10.83 18.30 7.52
CA THR A 109 -11.21 19.72 7.61
C THR A 109 -10.35 20.51 6.63
N ASP A 110 -10.97 21.33 5.77
CA ASP A 110 -10.29 22.17 4.78
C ASP A 110 -9.24 21.40 3.94
N ASP A 111 -9.62 20.23 3.41
CA ASP A 111 -8.76 19.29 2.64
C ASP A 111 -7.54 18.76 3.40
N VAL A 112 -7.47 18.97 4.71
CA VAL A 112 -6.46 18.42 5.61
C VAL A 112 -7.04 17.23 6.35
N LYS A 113 -6.38 16.09 6.26
CA LYS A 113 -6.76 14.87 6.99
C LYS A 113 -6.06 14.84 8.33
N TYR A 114 -6.81 14.57 9.39
CA TYR A 114 -6.32 14.52 10.76
C TYR A 114 -6.26 13.08 11.26
N ALA A 115 -5.16 12.72 11.92
CA ALA A 115 -5.06 11.42 12.57
C ALA A 115 -6.07 11.32 13.73
N PRO A 116 -7.00 10.34 13.71
CA PRO A 116 -7.97 10.14 14.77
C PRO A 116 -7.28 9.69 16.07
N PRO A 117 -8.01 9.66 17.21
CA PRO A 117 -7.53 8.98 18.40
C PRO A 117 -7.08 7.55 18.08
N GLN A 118 -5.84 7.21 18.47
CA GLN A 118 -5.25 5.91 18.14
C GLN A 118 -5.76 4.76 19.04
N LYS A 119 -6.53 5.08 20.09
CA LYS A 119 -7.27 4.10 20.89
C LYS A 119 -8.56 3.74 20.15
N LEU A 120 -8.60 2.54 19.58
CA LEU A 120 -9.72 2.07 18.76
C LEU A 120 -10.79 1.41 19.63
N GLN A 121 -12.03 1.58 19.19
CA GLN A 121 -13.21 0.90 19.69
C GLN A 121 -13.68 -0.10 18.63
N GLU A 122 -14.73 -0.86 18.91
CA GLU A 122 -15.32 -1.70 17.86
C GLU A 122 -15.89 -0.82 16.74
N GLY A 123 -15.60 -1.19 15.50
CA GLY A 123 -15.96 -0.40 14.34
C GLY A 123 -15.17 -0.77 13.10
N MET A 124 -15.62 -0.22 11.97
CA MET A 124 -14.96 -0.31 10.69
C MET A 124 -14.41 1.07 10.33
N TYR A 125 -13.12 1.14 10.05
CA TYR A 125 -12.37 2.37 9.85
C TYR A 125 -11.84 2.40 8.41
N PRO A 126 -12.58 2.98 7.45
CA PRO A 126 -12.04 3.23 6.12
C PRO A 126 -10.91 4.27 6.19
N GLU A 127 -9.87 4.08 5.39
CA GLU A 127 -8.74 4.99 5.24
C GLU A 127 -8.14 5.43 6.60
N HIS A 128 -7.98 4.46 7.50
CA HIS A 128 -7.59 4.68 8.88
C HIS A 128 -6.16 5.22 8.98
N PHE A 129 -6.04 6.44 9.52
CA PHE A 129 -4.78 7.15 9.64
C PHE A 129 -4.06 6.77 10.94
N VAL A 130 -2.97 6.02 10.82
CA VAL A 130 -2.17 5.52 11.94
C VAL A 130 -0.82 6.23 12.05
N TYR A 131 -0.29 6.33 13.27
CA TYR A 131 1.05 6.86 13.50
C TYR A 131 1.73 6.29 14.75
N LEU A 132 3.06 6.28 14.74
CA LEU A 132 3.91 5.92 15.87
C LEU A 132 4.99 6.98 16.07
N LYS A 133 4.76 7.90 17.02
CA LYS A 133 5.66 9.02 17.35
C LYS A 133 7.10 8.57 17.62
N SER A 134 7.26 7.52 18.42
CA SER A 134 8.58 7.03 18.83
C SER A 134 9.47 6.56 17.66
N ALA A 135 8.89 6.32 16.49
CA ALA A 135 9.61 5.92 15.28
C ALA A 135 9.50 6.96 14.15
N GLY A 136 8.71 8.03 14.32
CA GLY A 136 8.39 8.96 13.23
C GLY A 136 7.76 8.27 12.03
N ILE A 137 6.94 7.23 12.24
CA ILE A 137 6.28 6.48 11.15
C ILE A 137 4.78 6.74 11.17
N CYS A 138 4.18 6.96 10.00
CA CYS A 138 2.74 7.15 9.85
C CYS A 138 2.22 6.60 8.51
N GLY A 139 0.91 6.55 8.33
CA GLY A 139 0.32 6.18 7.04
C GLY A 139 -1.18 5.94 7.15
N GLN A 140 -1.77 5.60 6.02
CA GLN A 140 -3.20 5.39 5.87
C GLN A 140 -3.43 3.95 5.41
N SER A 141 -4.22 3.21 6.17
CA SER A 141 -4.62 1.84 5.87
C SER A 141 -6.01 1.85 5.27
N ASP A 142 -6.21 1.24 4.09
CA ASP A 142 -7.47 1.32 3.34
C ASP A 142 -8.69 0.89 4.16
N LEU A 143 -8.57 -0.22 4.93
CA LEU A 143 -9.63 -0.68 5.81
C LEU A 143 -9.08 -1.36 7.06
N VAL A 144 -9.52 -0.88 8.23
CA VAL A 144 -9.27 -1.53 9.52
C VAL A 144 -10.60 -1.90 10.16
N GLU A 145 -10.73 -3.14 10.62
CA GLU A 145 -11.90 -3.63 11.33
C GLU A 145 -11.51 -4.03 12.75
N VAL A 146 -12.21 -3.49 13.74
CA VAL A 146 -12.08 -3.90 15.14
C VAL A 146 -13.38 -4.57 15.55
N ALA A 147 -13.31 -5.86 15.82
CA ALA A 147 -14.48 -6.66 16.19
C ALA A 147 -14.07 -7.77 17.15
N LYS A 148 -14.84 -7.96 18.23
CA LYS A 148 -14.66 -9.07 19.18
C LYS A 148 -13.23 -9.15 19.74
N GLY A 149 -12.61 -7.99 19.97
CA GLY A 149 -11.25 -7.87 20.50
C GLY A 149 -10.12 -8.17 19.50
N CYS A 150 -10.43 -8.35 18.22
CA CYS A 150 -9.45 -8.56 17.16
C CYS A 150 -9.40 -7.37 16.18
N VAL A 151 -8.21 -7.10 15.64
CA VAL A 151 -7.99 -6.14 14.55
C VAL A 151 -7.79 -6.91 13.26
N ASN A 152 -8.59 -6.65 12.23
CA ASN A 152 -8.34 -7.13 10.87
C ASN A 152 -7.96 -5.94 9.99
N ILE A 153 -7.07 -6.19 9.02
CA ILE A 153 -6.65 -5.17 8.05
C ILE A 153 -6.88 -5.73 6.65
N THR A 154 -7.58 -4.96 5.84
CA THR A 154 -7.76 -5.24 4.41
C THR A 154 -7.19 -4.09 3.61
N ASP A 155 -6.48 -4.42 2.55
CA ASP A 155 -5.87 -3.46 1.65
C ASP A 155 -6.18 -3.85 0.20
N TYR A 156 -6.54 -2.85 -0.61
CA TYR A 156 -6.94 -3.03 -1.99
C TYR A 156 -5.72 -2.89 -2.89
N LYS A 157 -5.61 -3.79 -3.87
CA LYS A 157 -4.49 -3.80 -4.81
C LYS A 157 -4.97 -4.05 -6.23
N THR A 158 -4.68 -3.10 -7.12
CA THR A 158 -5.05 -3.13 -8.54
C THR A 158 -3.90 -3.57 -9.44
N ASN A 159 -2.83 -4.14 -8.86
CA ASN A 159 -1.66 -4.59 -9.61
C ASN A 159 -2.05 -5.59 -10.70
N LYS A 160 -1.28 -5.64 -11.80
CA LYS A 160 -1.46 -6.67 -12.84
C LYS A 160 -1.36 -8.09 -12.27
N GLU A 161 -0.48 -8.27 -11.30
CA GLU A 161 -0.17 -9.57 -10.68
C GLU A 161 0.33 -9.38 -9.25
N ILE A 162 0.03 -10.35 -8.38
CA ILE A 162 0.65 -10.50 -7.06
C ILE A 162 1.72 -11.59 -7.15
N LYS A 163 2.99 -11.19 -7.18
CA LYS A 163 4.15 -12.09 -7.22
C LYS A 163 4.54 -12.47 -5.80
N LYS A 164 4.57 -13.78 -5.53
CA LYS A 164 5.00 -14.34 -4.25
C LYS A 164 6.49 -14.67 -4.18
N GLU A 165 7.13 -14.68 -5.34
CA GLU A 165 8.55 -14.94 -5.52
C GLU A 165 9.19 -13.75 -6.24
N SER A 166 10.44 -13.47 -5.93
CA SER A 166 11.20 -12.40 -6.58
C SER A 166 11.76 -12.84 -7.92
N TYR A 167 12.33 -11.87 -8.64
CA TYR A 167 13.12 -12.16 -9.84
C TYR A 167 14.29 -13.08 -9.50
N VAL A 168 14.49 -14.10 -10.33
CA VAL A 168 15.63 -15.02 -10.27
C VAL A 168 16.55 -14.71 -11.44
N ASN A 169 17.84 -14.48 -11.15
CA ASN A 169 18.83 -14.20 -12.19
C ASN A 169 19.19 -15.48 -12.99
N TRP A 170 20.04 -15.32 -14.02
CA TRP A 170 20.46 -16.43 -14.88
C TRP A 170 21.28 -17.51 -14.16
N GLU A 171 21.82 -17.22 -12.97
CA GLU A 171 22.54 -18.15 -12.10
C GLU A 171 21.63 -18.88 -11.11
N GLY A 172 20.31 -18.63 -11.15
CA GLY A 172 19.34 -19.23 -10.23
C GLY A 172 19.26 -18.52 -8.87
N VAL A 173 19.84 -17.33 -8.71
CA VAL A 173 19.83 -16.57 -7.47
C VAL A 173 18.60 -15.65 -7.41
N SER A 174 17.77 -15.84 -6.38
CA SER A 174 16.58 -15.02 -6.12
C SER A 174 16.94 -13.68 -5.48
N GLN A 175 16.33 -12.59 -5.97
CA GLN A 175 16.54 -11.24 -5.44
C GLN A 175 15.87 -11.05 -4.08
N LYS A 176 16.67 -10.85 -3.03
CA LYS A 176 16.17 -10.61 -1.67
C LYS A 176 16.05 -9.14 -1.32
N MET A 177 15.17 -8.84 -0.35
CA MET A 177 15.11 -7.53 0.29
C MET A 177 16.44 -7.18 0.99
N LEU A 178 16.63 -5.92 1.33
CA LEU A 178 17.82 -5.46 2.07
C LEU A 178 17.72 -5.83 3.56
N SER A 179 18.88 -5.84 4.24
CA SER A 179 18.95 -5.98 5.70
C SER A 179 18.02 -4.95 6.38
N PRO A 180 17.31 -5.30 7.47
CA PRO A 180 17.42 -6.52 8.28
C PRO A 180 16.45 -7.65 7.89
N VAL A 181 15.81 -7.58 6.72
CA VAL A 181 14.78 -8.54 6.27
C VAL A 181 15.18 -9.30 5.01
N SER A 182 16.48 -9.52 4.83
CA SER A 182 17.05 -10.15 3.62
C SER A 182 16.73 -11.64 3.45
N HIS A 183 16.02 -12.26 4.39
CA HIS A 183 15.42 -13.58 4.19
C HIS A 183 14.19 -13.53 3.27
N LEU A 184 13.51 -12.38 3.19
CA LEU A 184 12.31 -12.19 2.36
C LEU A 184 12.67 -11.92 0.90
N ASP A 185 11.86 -12.46 -0.01
CA ASP A 185 11.94 -12.18 -1.44
C ASP A 185 11.55 -10.72 -1.72
N ASP A 186 12.28 -10.06 -2.60
CA ASP A 186 11.96 -8.70 -3.04
C ASP A 186 10.85 -8.72 -4.11
N CYS A 187 9.62 -8.97 -3.66
CA CYS A 187 8.42 -9.02 -4.50
C CYS A 187 7.23 -8.34 -3.81
N ASN A 188 6.21 -8.00 -4.60
CA ASN A 188 5.10 -7.19 -4.11
C ASN A 188 4.30 -7.85 -2.97
N PHE A 189 4.20 -9.19 -2.94
CA PHE A 189 3.57 -9.91 -1.84
C PHE A 189 4.23 -9.58 -0.48
N TRP A 190 5.56 -9.67 -0.40
CA TRP A 190 6.29 -9.37 0.83
C TRP A 190 6.33 -7.87 1.16
N HIS A 191 6.33 -7.02 0.13
CA HIS A 191 6.19 -5.57 0.33
C HIS A 191 4.86 -5.23 1.02
N TYR A 192 3.75 -5.81 0.56
CA TYR A 192 2.43 -5.60 1.17
C TYR A 192 2.35 -6.25 2.56
N ALA A 193 2.91 -7.45 2.73
CA ALA A 193 2.94 -8.11 4.03
C ALA A 193 3.65 -7.24 5.09
N LEU A 194 4.80 -6.63 4.76
CA LEU A 194 5.52 -5.72 5.66
C LEU A 194 4.75 -4.41 5.90
N GLN A 195 4.16 -3.81 4.87
CA GLN A 195 3.35 -2.60 5.00
C GLN A 195 2.18 -2.81 5.97
N LEU A 196 1.35 -3.83 5.73
CA LEU A 196 0.17 -4.08 6.55
C LEU A 196 0.53 -4.61 7.93
N SER A 197 1.62 -5.38 8.06
CA SER A 197 2.16 -5.75 9.37
C SER A 197 2.62 -4.54 10.16
N THR A 198 3.16 -3.50 9.49
CA THR A 198 3.53 -2.24 10.14
C THR A 198 2.29 -1.53 10.67
N TYR A 199 1.22 -1.42 9.88
CA TYR A 199 -0.06 -0.86 10.36
C TYR A 199 -0.63 -1.64 11.54
N MET A 200 -0.69 -2.97 11.44
CA MET A 200 -1.13 -3.86 12.53
C MET A 200 -0.31 -3.64 13.80
N TYR A 201 1.02 -3.56 13.68
CA TYR A 201 1.90 -3.30 14.81
C TYR A 201 1.63 -1.95 15.47
N ILE A 202 1.47 -0.88 14.69
CA ILE A 202 1.17 0.47 15.22
C ILE A 202 -0.16 0.45 15.97
N ILE A 203 -1.21 -0.13 15.39
CA ILE A 203 -2.53 -0.23 16.02
C ILE A 203 -2.45 -0.99 17.33
N LEU A 204 -1.82 -2.17 17.34
CA LEU A 204 -1.71 -3.00 18.56
C LEU A 204 -0.83 -2.35 19.63
N LYS A 205 0.16 -1.53 19.26
CA LYS A 205 0.97 -0.76 20.22
C LYS A 205 0.14 0.28 20.98
N HIS A 206 -0.82 0.92 20.32
CA HIS A 206 -1.76 1.84 20.96
C HIS A 206 -2.90 1.13 21.70
N ASN A 207 -3.17 -0.13 21.34
CA ASN A 207 -4.32 -0.92 21.80
C ASN A 207 -3.89 -2.28 22.37
N PRO A 208 -3.22 -2.34 23.54
CA PRO A 208 -2.59 -3.56 24.06
C PRO A 208 -3.57 -4.68 24.45
N LYS A 209 -4.87 -4.39 24.55
CA LYS A 209 -5.92 -5.39 24.83
C LYS A 209 -6.45 -6.08 23.56
N LEU A 210 -6.21 -5.50 22.39
CA LEU A 210 -6.62 -6.08 21.12
C LEU A 210 -5.62 -7.15 20.66
N LYS A 211 -6.08 -8.09 19.85
CA LYS A 211 -5.28 -9.15 19.26
C LYS A 211 -5.18 -8.96 17.75
N PRO A 212 -4.07 -9.37 17.11
CA PRO A 212 -4.02 -9.43 15.65
C PRO A 212 -5.03 -10.46 15.15
N GLY A 213 -5.88 -10.03 14.21
CA GLY A 213 -6.72 -10.87 13.38
C GLY A 213 -6.06 -11.12 12.02
N LYS A 214 -6.87 -11.09 10.96
CA LYS A 214 -6.40 -11.30 9.58
C LYS A 214 -5.76 -10.06 8.98
N ILE A 215 -4.74 -10.28 8.17
CA ILE A 215 -4.21 -9.30 7.22
C ILE A 215 -4.51 -9.85 5.83
N THR A 216 -5.22 -9.08 5.02
CA THR A 216 -5.69 -9.54 3.71
C THR A 216 -5.41 -8.48 2.66
N ILE A 217 -4.98 -8.90 1.47
CA ILE A 217 -5.07 -8.06 0.28
C ILE A 217 -6.23 -8.53 -0.59
N HIS A 218 -7.02 -7.58 -1.05
CA HIS A 218 -8.01 -7.79 -2.10
C HIS A 218 -7.38 -7.39 -3.44
N HIS A 219 -6.95 -8.40 -4.19
CA HIS A 219 -6.39 -8.20 -5.53
C HIS A 219 -7.53 -8.01 -6.53
N VAL A 220 -7.72 -6.76 -6.93
CA VAL A 220 -8.77 -6.32 -7.84
C VAL A 220 -8.27 -6.45 -9.27
N LEU A 221 -8.95 -7.28 -10.04
CA LEU A 221 -8.68 -7.48 -11.46
C LEU A 221 -9.81 -6.85 -12.26
N PHE A 222 -9.43 -6.16 -13.33
CA PHE A 222 -10.34 -5.45 -14.22
C PHE A 222 -10.54 -6.19 -15.54
N TYR A 223 -11.66 -5.94 -16.21
CA TYR A 223 -11.82 -6.30 -17.60
C TYR A 223 -10.89 -5.44 -18.48
N THR A 224 -10.50 -5.98 -19.62
CA THR A 224 -9.58 -5.31 -20.55
C THR A 224 -10.12 -5.38 -21.97
N ASP A 225 -10.05 -4.28 -22.71
CA ASP A 225 -10.38 -4.20 -24.15
C ASP A 225 -9.10 -4.32 -25.01
N GLY A 226 -8.31 -5.37 -24.74
CA GLY A 226 -7.05 -5.63 -25.42
C GLY A 226 -5.85 -4.96 -24.76
N THR A 227 -4.82 -4.68 -25.57
CA THR A 227 -3.55 -4.10 -25.11
C THR A 227 -3.13 -2.93 -25.98
N ASP A 228 -2.40 -1.98 -25.39
CA ASP A 228 -1.73 -0.92 -26.13
C ASP A 228 -0.59 -1.48 -27.01
N LYS A 229 0.06 -0.59 -27.77
CA LYS A 229 1.20 -0.94 -28.65
C LYS A 229 2.42 -1.51 -27.90
N PHE A 230 2.47 -1.41 -26.58
CA PHE A 230 3.52 -1.93 -25.71
C PHE A 230 3.11 -3.20 -24.96
N GLY A 231 1.91 -3.72 -25.21
CA GLY A 231 1.36 -4.90 -24.55
C GLY A 231 0.84 -4.63 -23.13
N ASN A 232 0.61 -3.37 -22.76
CA ASN A 232 -0.08 -3.04 -21.51
C ASN A 232 -1.59 -3.17 -21.67
N PRO A 233 -2.31 -3.68 -20.66
CA PRO A 233 -3.76 -3.84 -20.74
C PRO A 233 -4.47 -2.48 -20.83
N ILE A 234 -5.41 -2.37 -21.76
CA ILE A 234 -6.35 -1.25 -21.82
C ILE A 234 -7.55 -1.63 -20.96
N THR A 235 -7.79 -0.88 -19.88
CA THR A 235 -8.91 -1.12 -18.98
C THR A 235 -10.23 -0.94 -19.73
N LYS A 236 -11.13 -1.92 -19.63
CA LYS A 236 -12.48 -1.79 -20.14
C LYS A 236 -13.29 -0.85 -19.25
N LEU A 237 -13.97 0.11 -19.86
CA LEU A 237 -14.84 1.06 -19.19
C LEU A 237 -16.31 0.73 -19.48
N ASP A 238 -17.21 1.15 -18.60
CA ASP A 238 -18.65 1.14 -18.85
C ASP A 238 -19.12 2.38 -19.63
N ASP A 239 -20.44 2.51 -19.81
CA ASP A 239 -21.07 3.61 -20.53
C ASP A 239 -20.88 4.97 -19.84
N GLN A 240 -20.49 4.97 -18.55
CA GLN A 240 -20.21 6.16 -17.75
C GLN A 240 -18.71 6.49 -17.73
N GLY A 241 -17.87 5.66 -18.36
CA GLY A 241 -16.42 5.84 -18.39
C GLY A 241 -15.70 5.28 -17.15
N GLU A 242 -16.35 4.45 -16.35
CA GLU A 242 -15.78 3.88 -15.13
C GLU A 242 -15.14 2.50 -15.39
N PRO A 243 -13.99 2.18 -14.74
CA PRO A 243 -13.36 0.87 -14.83
C PRO A 243 -14.25 -0.31 -14.43
N LEU A 244 -14.42 -1.29 -15.32
CA LEU A 244 -15.17 -2.51 -15.02
C LEU A 244 -14.33 -3.53 -14.23
N VAL A 245 -14.72 -3.77 -12.97
CA VAL A 245 -14.13 -4.81 -12.13
C VAL A 245 -14.54 -6.20 -12.63
N LYS A 246 -13.55 -7.05 -12.87
CA LYS A 246 -13.73 -8.44 -13.30
C LYS A 246 -13.90 -9.39 -12.14
N LYS A 247 -12.98 -9.34 -11.17
CA LYS A 247 -13.01 -10.17 -9.96
C LYS A 247 -12.11 -9.60 -8.88
N ILE A 248 -12.40 -9.97 -7.64
CA ILE A 248 -11.56 -9.70 -6.49
C ILE A 248 -11.03 -11.03 -5.96
N VAL A 249 -9.71 -11.16 -5.85
CA VAL A 249 -9.04 -12.37 -5.34
C VAL A 249 -8.42 -12.02 -3.98
N PRO A 250 -8.90 -12.62 -2.88
CA PRO A 250 -8.32 -12.38 -1.56
C PRO A 250 -7.01 -13.18 -1.39
N TYR A 251 -6.02 -12.57 -0.77
CA TYR A 251 -4.82 -13.25 -0.28
C TYR A 251 -4.61 -12.93 1.20
N ASP A 252 -4.63 -13.95 2.04
CA ASP A 252 -4.23 -13.82 3.45
C ASP A 252 -2.70 -13.66 3.51
N LEU A 253 -2.24 -12.63 4.22
CA LEU A 253 -0.83 -12.31 4.42
C LEU A 253 -0.38 -12.66 5.85
N PRO A 254 0.89 -13.03 6.05
CA PRO A 254 1.43 -13.26 7.39
C PRO A 254 1.59 -11.95 8.16
N TYR A 255 1.41 -12.01 9.48
CA TYR A 255 1.76 -10.90 10.37
C TYR A 255 3.25 -10.96 10.75
N LEU A 256 4.06 -10.16 10.07
CA LEU A 256 5.53 -10.10 10.18
C LEU A 256 5.99 -9.21 11.35
N LYS A 257 5.49 -9.51 12.56
CA LYS A 257 5.73 -8.67 13.74
C LYS A 257 7.23 -8.51 14.06
N ALA A 258 8.00 -9.59 13.97
CA ALA A 258 9.42 -9.59 14.30
C ALA A 258 10.21 -8.72 13.31
N GLU A 259 9.92 -8.87 12.02
CA GLU A 259 10.50 -8.08 10.93
C GLU A 259 10.19 -6.60 11.09
N VAL A 260 8.94 -6.24 11.40
CA VAL A 260 8.56 -4.84 11.65
C VAL A 260 9.35 -4.25 12.82
N ILE A 261 9.52 -5.00 13.92
CA ILE A 261 10.33 -4.54 15.05
C ILE A 261 11.78 -4.33 14.63
N ASN A 262 12.36 -5.24 13.85
CA ASN A 262 13.73 -5.14 13.37
C ASN A 262 13.92 -3.95 12.42
N LEU A 263 12.97 -3.70 11.53
CA LEU A 263 12.98 -2.55 10.62
C LEU A 263 12.92 -1.23 11.41
N ILE A 264 12.05 -1.15 12.43
CA ILE A 264 11.93 0.06 13.26
C ILE A 264 13.24 0.32 14.03
N LYS A 265 13.82 -0.71 14.64
CA LYS A 265 15.12 -0.61 15.32
C LYS A 265 16.20 -0.13 14.35
N HIS A 266 16.29 -0.76 13.17
CA HIS A 266 17.27 -0.37 12.15
C HIS A 266 17.09 1.08 11.68
N LYS A 267 15.86 1.61 11.60
CA LYS A 267 15.64 3.04 11.30
C LYS A 267 16.08 3.94 12.45
N GLN A 268 15.90 3.51 13.70
CA GLN A 268 16.31 4.28 14.87
C GLN A 268 17.83 4.30 15.06
N ASP A 269 18.51 3.20 14.75
CA ASP A 269 19.98 3.09 14.83
C ASP A 269 20.70 3.85 13.70
N ALA A 270 20.00 4.17 12.62
CA ALA A 270 20.53 4.89 11.45
C ALA A 270 20.39 6.43 11.55
N ASN A 271 19.70 6.95 12.57
CA ASN A 271 19.58 8.38 12.87
C ASN A 271 20.46 8.73 14.06
#